data_AF-A0A4Y2LP65-F1
#
_entry.id   AF-A0A4Y2LP65-F1
#
_cell.length_a   1.000
_cell.length_b   1.000
_cell.length_c   1.000
_cell.angle_alpha   90.00
_cell.angle_beta   90.00
_cell.angle_gamma   90.00
#
_symmetry.space_group_name_H-M   'P 1'
#
loop_
_entity.id
_entity.type
_entity.pdbx_description
1 polymer ?
#
loop_
_entity_poly.entity_id
_entity_poly.type
_entity_poly.pdbx_seq_one_letter_code
_entity_poly.pdbx_strand_id
1 'polypeptide(L)'
;MIPQRSVCRVLSRGCIYKDKRRSGRPRMTNKRDDLQIQRLASTQQMTVPENRLSSGLSVLKNTIPRRILKKRAMVHCRKEKKPALKPHHKSQRILWARIHMSSLTEVASNQ
;
A
#
# COMPACT_ATOMS: atom_id res chain seq x y z
N MET A 1 -3.14 38.59 -28.61
CA MET A 1 -2.61 37.95 -29.84
C MET A 1 -1.52 36.95 -29.47
N ILE A 2 -1.39 35.86 -30.24
CA ILE A 2 -0.35 34.83 -30.03
C ILE A 2 0.93 35.26 -30.78
N PRO A 3 2.13 35.28 -30.16
CA PRO A 3 3.36 35.72 -30.81
C PRO A 3 3.76 34.83 -32.00
N GLN A 4 4.21 35.39 -33.13
CA GLN A 4 4.61 34.60 -34.31
C GLN A 4 5.65 33.51 -34.00
N ARG A 5 6.61 33.78 -33.10
CA ARG A 5 7.58 32.78 -32.63
C ARG A 5 6.94 31.51 -32.06
N SER A 6 5.80 31.65 -31.39
CA SER A 6 5.08 30.50 -30.85
C SER A 6 4.35 29.71 -31.92
N VAL A 7 3.83 30.39 -32.96
CA VAL A 7 3.24 29.75 -34.15
C VAL A 7 4.30 28.95 -34.91
N CYS A 8 5.46 29.55 -35.23
CA CYS A 8 6.55 28.82 -35.88
C CYS A 8 7.00 27.62 -35.03
N ARG A 9 7.11 27.77 -33.70
CA ARG A 9 7.53 26.69 -32.80
C ARG A 9 6.51 25.54 -32.74
N VAL A 10 5.21 25.81 -32.90
CA VAL A 10 4.16 24.80 -32.98
C VAL A 10 4.23 24.10 -34.34
N LEU A 11 4.31 24.85 -35.44
CA LEU A 11 4.39 24.30 -36.80
C LEU A 11 5.64 23.44 -37.00
N SER A 12 6.81 23.88 -36.52
CA SER A 12 8.06 23.10 -36.63
C SER A 12 8.10 21.86 -35.75
N ARG A 13 7.36 21.83 -34.63
CA ARG A 13 7.36 20.68 -33.71
C ARG A 13 6.20 19.71 -33.93
N GLY A 14 5.17 20.11 -34.69
CA GLY A 14 4.02 19.28 -35.01
C GLY A 14 3.37 18.64 -33.77
N CYS A 15 3.11 17.33 -33.84
CA CYS A 15 2.50 16.55 -32.77
C CYS A 15 3.30 16.57 -31.45
N ILE A 16 4.62 16.73 -31.52
CA ILE A 16 5.53 16.66 -30.36
C ILE A 16 5.48 17.95 -29.51
N TYR A 17 4.84 19.02 -30.01
CA TYR A 17 4.80 20.30 -29.29
C TYR A 17 4.19 20.16 -27.88
N LYS A 18 3.15 19.33 -27.72
CA LYS A 18 2.47 19.11 -26.44
C LYS A 18 3.00 17.91 -25.66
N ASP A 19 3.83 17.06 -26.25
CA ASP A 19 4.31 15.82 -25.61
C ASP A 19 5.39 16.06 -24.55
N LYS A 20 6.02 17.24 -24.56
CA LYS A 20 7.07 17.55 -23.60
C LYS A 20 6.50 17.79 -22.20
N ARG A 21 6.63 16.78 -21.34
CA ARG A 21 6.33 16.91 -19.90
C ARG A 21 7.29 17.92 -19.26
N ARG A 22 6.74 18.82 -18.45
CA ARG A 22 7.55 19.72 -17.63
C ARG A 22 8.27 18.91 -16.55
N SER A 23 9.54 19.20 -16.32
CA SER A 23 10.39 18.51 -15.32
C SER A 23 9.89 18.69 -13.88
N GLY A 24 9.10 19.73 -13.60
CA GLY A 24 8.49 19.97 -12.29
C GLY A 24 9.52 20.23 -11.19
N ARG A 25 9.04 20.38 -9.95
CA ARG A 25 9.91 20.56 -8.78
C ARG A 25 10.61 19.24 -8.42
N PRO A 26 11.92 19.25 -8.10
CA PRO A 26 12.62 18.09 -7.57
C PRO A 26 11.94 17.54 -6.30
N ARG A 27 12.04 16.23 -6.11
CA ARG A 27 11.48 15.57 -4.93
C ARG A 27 12.43 15.76 -3.74
N MET A 28 11.87 15.96 -2.55
CA MET A 28 12.66 15.95 -1.30
C MET A 28 13.13 14.55 -0.89
N THR A 29 12.50 13.51 -1.41
CA THR A 29 12.81 12.10 -1.10
C THR A 29 13.48 11.42 -2.27
N ASN A 30 14.53 10.67 -1.95
CA ASN A 30 15.25 9.82 -2.89
C ASN A 30 14.50 8.51 -3.15
N LYS A 31 14.95 7.77 -4.16
CA LYS A 31 14.38 6.44 -4.47
C LYS A 31 14.54 5.45 -3.31
N ARG A 32 15.65 5.54 -2.56
CA ARG A 32 15.91 4.68 -1.39
C ARG A 32 14.93 4.98 -0.25
N ASP A 33 14.71 6.26 0.02
CA ASP A 33 13.76 6.73 1.04
C ASP A 33 12.33 6.24 0.73
N ASP A 34 11.91 6.37 -0.54
CA ASP A 34 10.59 5.88 -0.99
C ASP A 34 10.47 4.35 -0.76
N LEU A 35 11.54 3.58 -0.99
CA LEU A 35 11.56 2.14 -0.74
C LEU A 35 11.53 1.80 0.74
N GLN A 36 12.23 2.55 1.59
CA GLN A 36 12.23 2.35 3.04
C GLN A 36 10.83 2.59 3.62
N ILE A 37 10.17 3.69 3.24
CA ILE A 37 8.79 3.99 3.62
C ILE A 37 7.85 2.84 3.23
N GLN A 38 8.00 2.33 2.00
CA GLN A 38 7.18 1.23 1.49
C GLN A 38 7.43 -0.08 2.23
N ARG A 39 8.69 -0.42 2.54
CA ARG A 39 9.04 -1.62 3.30
C ARG A 39 8.42 -1.56 4.70
N LEU A 40 8.64 -0.46 5.43
CA LEU A 40 8.07 -0.28 6.76
C LEU A 40 6.55 -0.37 6.75
N ALA A 41 5.90 0.25 5.76
CA ALA A 41 4.44 0.23 5.64
C ALA A 41 3.88 -1.15 5.22
N SER A 42 4.67 -1.96 4.52
CA SER A 42 4.27 -3.30 4.08
C SER A 42 4.52 -4.38 5.14
N THR A 43 5.56 -4.23 5.94
CA THR A 43 6.00 -5.26 6.89
C THR A 43 5.30 -5.15 8.24
N GLN A 44 5.00 -3.94 8.71
CA GLN A 44 4.40 -3.72 10.02
C GLN A 44 3.05 -3.02 9.94
N GLN A 45 2.15 -3.39 10.86
CA GLN A 45 0.87 -2.71 11.09
C GLN A 45 1.14 -1.40 11.82
N MET A 46 1.62 -0.38 11.09
CA MET A 46 2.00 0.91 11.66
C MET A 46 1.17 2.05 11.09
N THR A 47 0.90 3.03 11.93
CA THR A 47 0.28 4.29 11.53
C THR A 47 1.26 5.17 10.75
N VAL A 48 0.73 6.17 10.04
CA VAL A 48 1.56 7.12 9.26
C VAL A 48 2.60 7.86 10.12
N PRO A 49 2.29 8.36 11.33
CA PRO A 49 3.29 8.97 12.21
C PRO A 49 4.39 8.00 12.64
N GLU A 50 4.03 6.77 13.00
CA GLU A 50 5.01 5.74 13.40
C GLU A 50 5.92 5.37 12.23
N ASN A 51 5.37 5.19 11.03
CA ASN A 51 6.16 4.95 9.82
C ASN A 51 7.16 6.08 9.56
N ARG A 52 6.73 7.35 9.73
CA ARG A 52 7.62 8.52 9.60
C ARG A 52 8.76 8.46 10.61
N LEU A 53 8.45 8.23 11.89
CA LEU A 53 9.44 8.13 12.95
C LEU A 53 10.44 7.00 12.68
N SER A 54 9.94 5.81 12.34
CA SER A 54 10.77 4.64 12.04
C SER A 54 11.57 4.76 10.75
N SER A 55 11.11 5.57 9.79
CA SER A 55 11.88 5.84 8.57
C SER A 55 13.09 6.74 8.81
N GLY A 56 13.13 7.49 9.92
CA GLY A 56 14.19 8.47 10.18
C GLY A 56 14.20 9.66 9.22
N LEU A 57 13.15 9.83 8.41
CA LEU A 57 13.10 10.84 7.35
C LEU A 57 12.43 12.13 7.86
N SER A 58 13.07 13.27 7.58
CA SER A 58 12.48 14.59 7.79
C SER A 58 11.50 14.94 6.65
N VAL A 59 10.36 14.26 6.63
CA VAL A 59 9.29 14.47 5.63
C VAL A 59 8.00 14.95 6.29
N LEU A 60 7.21 15.74 5.59
CA LEU A 60 5.86 16.13 6.06
C LEU A 60 4.94 14.91 6.18
N LYS A 61 4.00 14.95 7.13
CA LYS A 61 3.00 13.87 7.39
C LYS A 61 2.28 13.41 6.12
N ASN A 62 1.98 14.35 5.21
CA ASN A 62 1.24 14.08 3.98
C ASN A 62 2.09 13.46 2.86
N THR A 63 3.42 13.42 3.02
CA THR A 63 4.33 12.85 2.03
C THR A 63 4.30 11.32 2.09
N ILE A 64 4.33 10.74 3.30
CA ILE A 64 4.30 9.28 3.54
C ILE A 64 3.14 8.59 2.80
N PRO A 65 1.86 8.98 2.99
CA PRO A 65 0.73 8.31 2.32
C PRO A 65 0.80 8.46 0.80
N ARG A 66 1.30 9.59 0.29
CA ARG A 66 1.52 9.78 -1.16
C ARG A 66 2.59 8.82 -1.70
N ARG A 67 3.61 8.47 -0.92
CA ARG A 67 4.67 7.52 -1.33
C ARG A 67 4.21 6.07 -1.27
N ILE A 68 3.33 5.75 -0.33
CA ILE A 68 2.68 4.45 -0.21
C ILE A 68 1.74 4.21 -1.40
N LEU A 69 0.83 5.15 -1.69
CA LEU A 69 -0.18 5.00 -2.75
C LEU A 69 0.42 5.01 -4.17
N LYS A 70 1.47 5.83 -4.40
CA LYS A 70 2.04 6.04 -5.74
C LYS A 70 2.60 4.78 -6.39
N LYS A 71 3.10 3.82 -5.61
CA LYS A 71 3.66 2.59 -6.17
C LYS A 71 2.62 1.52 -6.48
N ARG A 72 1.32 1.80 -6.26
CA ARG A 72 0.21 0.82 -6.35
C ARG A 72 0.42 -0.46 -5.51
N ALA A 73 1.42 -0.48 -4.62
CA ALA A 73 1.77 -1.66 -3.82
C ALA A 73 0.75 -1.93 -2.70
N MET A 74 -0.02 -0.90 -2.30
CA MET A 74 -1.04 -1.02 -1.28
C MET A 74 -2.28 -0.21 -1.70
N VAL A 75 -3.28 -0.92 -2.24
CA VAL A 75 -4.64 -0.40 -2.28
C VAL A 75 -5.20 -0.61 -0.88
N HIS A 76 -5.70 0.46 -0.24
CA HIS A 76 -6.45 0.30 0.99
C HIS A 76 -7.75 -0.44 0.68
N CYS A 77 -7.75 -1.75 0.89
CA CYS A 77 -8.95 -2.57 0.80
C CYS A 77 -9.57 -2.62 2.19
N ARG A 78 -10.67 -1.90 2.40
CA ARG A 78 -11.47 -2.05 3.62
C ARG A 78 -12.00 -3.49 3.60
N LYS A 79 -11.44 -4.37 4.44
CA LYS A 79 -11.94 -5.74 4.56
C LYS A 79 -13.39 -5.68 5.01
N GLU A 80 -14.25 -6.42 4.32
CA GLU A 80 -15.63 -6.61 4.77
C GLU A 80 -15.59 -7.24 6.17
N LYS A 81 -16.15 -6.53 7.15
CA LYS A 81 -16.18 -7.00 8.52
C LYS A 81 -17.24 -8.08 8.62
N LYS A 82 -16.83 -9.33 8.85
CA LYS A 82 -17.76 -10.37 9.30
C LYS A 82 -18.37 -9.94 10.65
N PRO A 83 -19.65 -10.23 10.92
CA PRO A 83 -20.27 -9.91 12.19
C PRO A 83 -19.51 -10.56 13.35
N ALA A 84 -19.52 -9.88 14.50
CA ALA A 84 -18.84 -10.37 15.69
C ALA A 84 -19.41 -11.73 16.13
N LEU A 85 -18.54 -12.71 16.32
CA LEU A 85 -18.93 -14.03 16.81
C LEU A 85 -19.39 -13.93 18.27
N LYS A 86 -20.68 -14.23 18.51
CA LYS A 86 -21.21 -14.48 19.85
C LYS A 86 -20.47 -15.66 20.52
N PRO A 87 -20.42 -15.73 21.87
CA PRO A 87 -19.71 -16.79 22.60
C PRO A 87 -20.09 -18.21 22.18
N HIS A 88 -21.38 -18.49 21.95
CA HIS A 88 -21.85 -19.80 21.51
C HIS A 88 -21.33 -20.20 20.12
N HIS A 89 -21.20 -19.26 19.19
CA HIS A 89 -20.61 -19.53 17.86
C HIS A 89 -19.12 -19.90 17.99
N LYS A 90 -18.41 -19.31 18.95
CA LYS A 90 -17.00 -19.64 19.19
C LYS A 90 -16.86 -21.04 19.76
N SER A 91 -17.66 -21.39 20.78
CA SER A 91 -17.61 -22.72 21.39
C SER A 91 -17.97 -23.83 20.41
N GLN A 92 -19.03 -23.66 19.61
CA GLN A 92 -19.41 -24.64 18.58
C GLN A 92 -18.34 -24.80 17.50
N ARG A 93 -17.71 -23.71 17.06
CA ARG A 93 -16.60 -23.78 16.08
C ARG A 93 -15.38 -24.51 16.64
N ILE A 94 -15.05 -24.29 17.91
CA ILE A 94 -13.94 -24.98 18.57
C ILE A 94 -14.25 -26.47 18.72
N LEU A 95 -15.48 -26.82 19.14
CA LEU A 95 -15.91 -28.21 19.25
C LEU A 95 -15.86 -28.92 17.89
N TRP A 96 -16.40 -28.28 16.84
CA TRP A 96 -16.35 -28.80 15.48
C TRP A 96 -14.90 -29.04 15.04
N ALA A 97 -14.01 -28.07 15.26
CA ALA A 97 -12.59 -28.22 14.93
C ALA A 97 -11.94 -29.37 15.70
N ARG A 98 -12.23 -29.55 16.99
CA ARG A 98 -11.72 -30.68 17.78
C ARG A 98 -12.15 -32.01 17.18
N ILE A 99 -13.45 -32.19 16.92
CA ILE A 99 -14.00 -33.44 16.38
C ILE A 99 -13.45 -33.78 15.00
N HIS A 100 -13.21 -32.78 14.14
CA HIS A 100 -12.81 -32.99 12.75
C HIS A 100 -11.29 -32.89 12.53
N MET A 101 -10.53 -32.35 13.49
CA MET A 101 -9.06 -32.28 13.43
C MET A 101 -8.39 -33.34 14.30
N SER A 102 -9.11 -33.99 15.23
CA SER A 102 -8.58 -35.11 16.04
C SER A 102 -8.57 -36.46 15.31
N SER A 103 -8.72 -36.48 13.99
CA SER A 103 -8.70 -37.72 13.19
C SER A 103 -7.29 -38.33 13.00
N LEU A 104 -6.34 -38.07 13.90
CA LEU A 104 -4.97 -38.60 13.81
C LEU A 104 -4.45 -39.32 15.07
N THR A 105 -5.24 -39.49 16.12
CA THR A 105 -4.72 -40.10 17.37
C THR A 105 -5.69 -41.05 18.09
N GLU A 106 -6.50 -41.82 17.36
CA GLU A 106 -7.30 -42.93 17.96
C GLU A 106 -7.22 -44.22 17.13
N VAL A 107 -6.00 -44.60 16.71
CA VAL A 107 -5.72 -45.97 16.22
C VAL A 107 -4.63 -46.67 17.07
N ALA A 108 -4.07 -46.01 18.09
CA ALA A 108 -2.91 -46.53 18.83
C ALA A 108 -3.18 -46.87 20.30
N SER A 109 -4.40 -47.27 20.66
CA SER A 109 -4.69 -47.71 22.03
C SER A 109 -5.87 -48.67 22.12
N ASN A 110 -5.95 -49.66 21.22
CA ASN A 110 -6.77 -50.86 21.38
C ASN A 110 -6.20 -52.00 20.51
N GLN A 111 -5.08 -52.58 20.94
CA GLN A 111 -4.72 -54.01 20.83
C GLN A 111 -3.42 -54.28 21.59
#